data_AF-A0A8H6RT12-F1
#
_entry.id   AF-A0A8H6RT12-F1
#
_cell.length_a   1.000
_cell.length_b   1.000
_cell.length_c   1.000
_cell.angle_alpha   90.00
_cell.angle_beta   90.00
_cell.angle_gamma   90.00
#
_symmetry.space_group_name_H-M   'P 1'
#
loop_
_entity.id
_entity.type
_entity.pdbx_description
1 polymer ?
#
loop_
_entity_poly.entity_id
_entity_poly.type
_entity_poly.pdbx_seq_one_letter_code
_entity_poly.pdbx_strand_id
1 'polypeptide(L)'
;MPKRKAVKQTEKEELRLSPAPDETLEADGNAPNGTKPSSSKRRKIKTEVVEEIAVTKSPEASKSRKAQIEAKVEEETGAGAEQSPKPKAKRKAKVKQEVKAEVEEAENEDTRETKVKRKRKTKEEKEAEMLPLAARTVGHKLFIGAHVSSAGGVPNAIQNSVHIGANAFALFLKSQRKWAHPDLSEEHCLGFHDNCRKHDYDQGKHVVPHGSYLVNLAHTDKARSDQAYESHLDDLKRCERLGIKLYNIHPGNNQCGDRAAAIAQLAKNINKAHSETSSVVILLENMAHGGNVLGSTFEDLRDIIALTTNKERIGVCIDTCHAFAGGYDLRSPSAFKSTFEQFDEIVGFQYLRAMHINDSKAPFASHRDLHANIGTGFLGLKAFHNLVNDSRFEGLPLVLETPIEVRDENGNLIKDEKGKEKEDKAIWAREIKLLESLVGMGTDSEEFLKLEKQLARQGEPERKRLMEQQDRKKEKEEKAKAKDAKKKREKKGGKGQQSLSFGKKKAEESDGSDLSDLGNDDEVKS
;
A
#
# COMPACT_ATOMS: atom_id res chain seq x y z
N MET A 1 28.14 70.49 -20.63
CA MET A 1 28.37 71.21 -19.35
C MET A 1 27.04 71.31 -18.60
N PRO A 2 26.98 71.59 -17.26
CA PRO A 2 27.86 71.05 -16.21
C PRO A 2 27.16 70.73 -14.84
N LYS A 3 27.70 69.73 -14.12
CA LYS A 3 27.95 69.65 -12.65
C LYS A 3 26.96 70.24 -11.61
N ARG A 4 26.60 69.42 -10.60
CA ARG A 4 26.75 69.62 -9.12
C ARG A 4 26.48 68.25 -8.42
N LYS A 5 27.37 67.69 -7.57
CA LYS A 5 27.75 67.98 -6.15
C LYS A 5 26.69 67.60 -5.10
N ALA A 6 26.98 67.05 -3.90
CA ALA A 6 28.18 66.34 -3.38
C ALA A 6 27.94 65.70 -1.96
N VAL A 7 28.40 64.45 -1.77
CA VAL A 7 29.03 63.78 -0.59
C VAL A 7 28.75 64.21 0.88
N LYS A 8 28.32 63.24 1.71
CA LYS A 8 28.74 62.85 3.11
C LYS A 8 27.89 61.60 3.51
N GLN A 9 28.35 60.47 4.11
CA GLN A 9 29.18 60.14 5.30
C GLN A 9 28.61 60.67 6.63
N THR A 10 28.35 59.89 7.70
CA THR A 10 28.43 58.43 8.03
C THR A 10 27.21 58.06 8.93
N GLU A 11 26.97 56.98 9.70
CA GLU A 11 27.63 55.76 10.29
C GLU A 11 26.62 54.56 10.24
N LYS A 12 26.81 53.26 10.56
CA LYS A 12 27.70 52.37 11.37
C LYS A 12 27.15 51.91 12.74
N GLU A 13 26.48 50.75 12.76
CA GLU A 13 26.25 49.74 13.86
C GLU A 13 25.14 48.77 13.39
N GLU A 14 24.98 47.51 13.79
CA GLU A 14 25.85 46.38 14.15
C GLU A 14 24.91 45.15 14.25
N LEU A 15 25.21 44.00 13.61
CA LEU A 15 24.51 42.74 13.88
C LEU A 15 25.21 42.00 15.02
N ARG A 16 24.46 41.39 15.95
CA ARG A 16 25.01 40.41 16.89
C ARG A 16 24.61 38.98 16.50
N LEU A 17 25.62 38.17 16.15
CA LEU A 17 25.55 36.71 16.25
C LEU A 17 26.07 36.27 17.63
N SER A 18 25.67 35.09 18.08
CA SER A 18 26.30 34.36 19.19
C SER A 18 26.99 33.10 18.64
N PRO A 19 28.23 32.78 19.06
CA PRO A 19 29.04 31.73 18.45
C PRO A 19 28.88 30.33 19.09
N ALA A 20 29.48 29.33 18.44
CA ALA A 20 29.68 27.98 18.94
C ALA A 20 30.94 27.86 19.84
N PRO A 21 31.11 26.78 20.63
CA PRO A 21 32.34 26.50 21.39
C PRO A 21 33.46 25.91 20.51
N ASP A 22 34.70 26.00 21.00
CA ASP A 22 35.92 25.49 20.34
C ASP A 22 36.85 24.77 21.35
N GLU A 23 37.84 24.03 20.86
CA GLU A 23 38.80 23.23 21.66
C GLU A 23 40.20 23.90 21.80
N THR A 24 41.12 23.21 22.48
CA THR A 24 42.60 23.42 22.46
C THR A 24 43.16 24.64 23.27
N LEU A 25 44.39 24.64 23.81
CA LEU A 25 45.41 23.58 24.06
C LEU A 25 46.42 24.04 25.16
N GLU A 26 47.52 23.29 25.29
CA GLU A 26 48.79 23.57 25.99
C GLU A 26 48.95 23.15 27.46
N ALA A 27 50.22 22.98 27.85
CA ALA A 27 50.65 22.00 28.84
C ALA A 27 51.76 22.49 29.78
N ASP A 28 51.94 21.77 30.89
CA ASP A 28 53.27 21.42 31.44
C ASP A 28 53.13 20.21 32.39
N GLY A 29 54.22 19.52 32.76
CA GLY A 29 54.08 18.27 33.53
C GLY A 29 55.30 17.75 34.29
N ASN A 30 55.07 16.77 35.17
CA ASN A 30 56.09 15.88 35.73
C ASN A 30 55.45 14.57 36.27
N ALA A 31 56.27 13.55 36.57
CA ALA A 31 55.86 12.22 37.05
C ALA A 31 56.87 11.73 38.14
N PRO A 32 56.92 10.45 38.58
CA PRO A 32 55.92 9.35 38.56
C PRO A 32 55.71 8.67 39.94
N ASN A 33 54.70 7.78 40.06
CA ASN A 33 54.59 6.57 40.92
C ASN A 33 53.09 6.18 41.08
N GLY A 34 52.66 4.93 41.30
CA GLY A 34 53.35 3.63 41.34
C GLY A 34 52.38 2.51 41.80
N THR A 35 52.63 1.25 41.38
CA THR A 35 52.01 -0.02 41.88
C THR A 35 50.47 -0.21 41.89
N LYS A 36 49.99 -1.16 41.05
CA LYS A 36 48.91 -2.13 41.39
C LYS A 36 49.53 -3.32 42.17
N PRO A 37 48.81 -4.42 42.55
CA PRO A 37 47.37 -4.72 42.59
C PRO A 37 46.89 -5.28 43.98
N SER A 38 45.66 -5.80 44.09
CA SER A 38 45.40 -7.24 44.38
C SER A 38 44.08 -7.59 45.13
N SER A 39 43.58 -8.78 44.82
CA SER A 39 42.76 -9.69 45.65
C SER A 39 41.25 -9.43 45.86
N SER A 40 40.50 -10.48 45.57
CA SER A 40 39.08 -10.68 45.79
C SER A 40 38.79 -11.34 47.14
N LYS A 41 37.55 -11.24 47.66
CA LYS A 41 36.95 -12.28 48.51
C LYS A 41 35.42 -12.21 48.61
N ARG A 42 34.78 -13.39 48.67
CA ARG A 42 33.34 -13.59 48.94
C ARG A 42 33.04 -13.60 50.44
N ARG A 43 31.93 -12.99 50.84
CA ARG A 43 30.97 -13.40 51.90
C ARG A 43 29.60 -12.89 51.42
N LYS A 44 28.53 -13.67 51.23
CA LYS A 44 27.96 -14.84 51.92
C LYS A 44 27.43 -14.48 53.32
N ILE A 45 26.13 -14.22 53.39
CA ILE A 45 25.28 -14.25 54.59
C ILE A 45 24.11 -15.19 54.28
N LYS A 46 23.92 -16.21 55.13
CA LYS A 46 22.63 -16.87 55.45
C LYS A 46 22.12 -16.19 56.73
N THR A 47 20.83 -16.11 57.03
CA THR A 47 19.92 -17.21 57.41
C THR A 47 18.46 -16.71 57.26
N GLU A 48 17.55 -17.44 56.61
CA GLU A 48 16.71 -18.58 57.10
C GLU A 48 15.50 -18.14 57.97
N VAL A 49 14.26 -18.35 57.48
CA VAL A 49 13.25 -19.39 57.93
C VAL A 49 12.40 -18.85 59.10
N VAL A 50 11.07 -19.00 59.25
CA VAL A 50 10.02 -20.03 58.98
C VAL A 50 8.86 -19.35 58.17
N GLU A 51 8.09 -19.93 57.22
CA GLU A 51 7.09 -21.05 57.28
C GLU A 51 5.91 -20.77 58.27
N GLU A 52 4.65 -21.21 58.10
CA GLU A 52 3.97 -22.21 57.24
C GLU A 52 2.72 -21.60 56.54
N ILE A 53 2.35 -21.91 55.28
CA ILE A 53 1.74 -23.14 54.68
C ILE A 53 0.24 -23.36 54.99
N ALA A 54 -0.56 -23.41 53.93
CA ALA A 54 -1.77 -24.24 53.82
C ALA A 54 -1.97 -24.69 52.36
N VAL A 55 -1.70 -25.96 52.06
CA VAL A 55 -1.84 -26.56 50.71
C VAL A 55 -2.83 -27.73 50.77
N THR A 56 -3.67 -27.88 49.75
CA THR A 56 -4.46 -29.11 49.54
C THR A 56 -4.15 -29.71 48.17
N LYS A 57 -3.71 -30.97 48.15
CA LYS A 57 -3.38 -31.73 46.93
C LYS A 57 -3.28 -33.22 47.24
N SER A 58 -4.00 -34.09 46.52
CA SER A 58 -3.84 -35.56 46.41
C SER A 58 -5.06 -36.20 45.73
N PRO A 59 -4.98 -37.44 45.19
CA PRO A 59 -3.85 -38.00 44.42
C PRO A 59 -4.31 -38.86 43.19
N GLU A 60 -3.33 -39.49 42.51
CA GLU A 60 -3.46 -40.77 41.78
C GLU A 60 -4.35 -40.89 40.52
N ALA A 61 -4.15 -41.85 39.60
CA ALA A 61 -3.09 -42.87 39.41
C ALA A 61 -2.80 -43.12 37.91
N SER A 62 -1.73 -43.84 37.60
CA SER A 62 -1.28 -44.16 36.22
C SER A 62 -1.81 -45.49 35.68
N LYS A 63 -1.78 -45.66 34.34
CA LYS A 63 -1.53 -46.97 33.68
C LYS A 63 -1.18 -46.82 32.20
N SER A 64 0.07 -47.11 31.86
CA SER A 64 0.53 -47.38 30.49
C SER A 64 0.69 -48.89 30.29
N ARG A 65 0.22 -49.45 29.17
CA ARG A 65 0.59 -50.83 28.77
C ARG A 65 0.84 -50.94 27.26
N LYS A 66 1.88 -51.70 26.93
CA LYS A 66 2.09 -52.30 25.61
C LYS A 66 1.32 -53.61 25.53
N ALA A 67 0.82 -53.93 24.34
CA ALA A 67 0.71 -55.27 23.77
C ALA A 67 1.06 -55.08 22.28
N GLN A 68 2.02 -55.75 21.63
CA GLN A 68 2.50 -57.13 21.71
C GLN A 68 1.52 -58.13 21.07
N ILE A 69 2.07 -58.98 20.22
CA ILE A 69 1.38 -59.76 19.16
C ILE A 69 1.15 -61.19 19.65
N GLU A 70 0.00 -61.78 19.30
CA GLU A 70 -0.22 -63.22 19.27
C GLU A 70 -1.10 -63.59 18.05
N ALA A 71 -1.07 -64.84 17.61
CA ALA A 71 -1.44 -65.21 16.24
C ALA A 71 -2.28 -66.49 16.09
N LYS A 72 -3.06 -66.54 15.00
CA LYS A 72 -3.52 -67.72 14.25
C LYS A 72 -3.42 -67.36 12.76
N VAL A 73 -2.74 -68.08 11.84
CA VAL A 73 -2.60 -69.53 11.58
C VAL A 73 -3.80 -70.12 10.82
N GLU A 74 -3.65 -70.12 9.49
CA GLU A 74 -3.81 -71.19 8.49
C GLU A 74 -2.91 -70.73 7.30
N GLU A 75 -1.83 -71.45 6.93
CA GLU A 75 -1.74 -72.48 5.87
C GLU A 75 -2.24 -72.04 4.47
N GLU A 76 -1.63 -72.31 3.31
CA GLU A 76 -0.24 -72.54 2.81
C GLU A 76 -0.39 -72.54 1.23
N THR A 77 0.58 -72.45 0.29
CA THR A 77 2.03 -72.69 0.14
C THR A 77 2.63 -71.61 -0.80
N GLY A 78 3.95 -71.48 -1.09
CA GLY A 78 5.17 -72.14 -0.63
C GLY A 78 6.32 -71.99 -1.65
N ALA A 79 7.55 -71.72 -1.18
CA ALA A 79 8.83 -71.58 -1.94
C ALA A 79 8.93 -70.48 -3.06
N GLY A 80 10.07 -69.83 -3.29
CA GLY A 80 11.37 -69.85 -2.59
C GLY A 80 12.42 -68.90 -3.24
N ALA A 81 13.44 -68.51 -2.46
CA ALA A 81 14.62 -67.66 -2.74
C ALA A 81 14.91 -67.20 -4.19
N GLU A 82 15.08 -65.90 -4.53
CA GLU A 82 16.04 -64.88 -4.05
C GLU A 82 17.46 -64.99 -4.66
N GLN A 83 17.90 -63.99 -5.45
CA GLN A 83 19.15 -63.18 -5.30
C GLN A 83 19.46 -62.28 -6.51
N SER A 84 20.43 -61.36 -6.34
CA SER A 84 20.87 -60.29 -7.28
C SER A 84 22.14 -60.71 -8.09
N PRO A 85 22.75 -59.92 -9.03
CA PRO A 85 22.60 -58.48 -9.35
C PRO A 85 22.67 -58.05 -10.86
N LYS A 86 22.80 -56.73 -11.09
CA LYS A 86 23.11 -55.98 -12.35
C LYS A 86 24.38 -56.51 -13.08
N PRO A 87 24.56 -56.41 -14.44
CA PRO A 87 24.73 -55.08 -15.10
C PRO A 87 24.43 -54.92 -16.64
N LYS A 88 24.41 -53.63 -17.06
CA LYS A 88 24.80 -53.01 -18.37
C LYS A 88 24.94 -53.90 -19.66
N ALA A 89 24.33 -53.48 -20.78
CA ALA A 89 25.03 -52.79 -21.91
C ALA A 89 24.24 -52.55 -23.24
N LYS A 90 24.50 -51.37 -23.84
CA LYS A 90 24.66 -51.03 -25.29
C LYS A 90 23.68 -51.52 -26.39
N ARG A 91 23.01 -50.52 -27.00
CA ARG A 91 22.92 -50.23 -28.46
C ARG A 91 22.89 -51.40 -29.48
N LYS A 92 21.87 -51.37 -30.35
CA LYS A 92 22.05 -51.12 -31.81
C LYS A 92 20.75 -50.60 -32.44
N ALA A 93 20.86 -49.95 -33.59
CA ALA A 93 19.74 -49.39 -34.35
C ALA A 93 19.61 -50.07 -35.71
N LYS A 94 18.41 -50.00 -36.31
CA LYS A 94 18.24 -50.10 -37.76
C LYS A 94 17.04 -49.27 -38.23
N VAL A 95 17.12 -48.82 -39.48
CA VAL A 95 16.16 -47.95 -40.19
C VAL A 95 15.59 -48.74 -41.37
N LYS A 96 14.51 -48.23 -41.98
CA LYS A 96 13.77 -48.70 -43.18
C LYS A 96 12.47 -49.45 -42.83
N GLN A 97 11.38 -49.30 -43.59
CA GLN A 97 11.08 -48.34 -44.66
C GLN A 97 9.57 -48.08 -44.75
N GLU A 98 9.18 -46.98 -45.39
CA GLU A 98 7.78 -46.72 -45.75
C GLU A 98 7.32 -47.65 -46.87
N VAL A 99 6.02 -47.97 -46.86
CA VAL A 99 5.28 -48.46 -48.03
C VAL A 99 3.98 -47.65 -48.09
N LYS A 100 3.73 -46.97 -49.21
CA LYS A 100 2.43 -46.35 -49.49
C LYS A 100 1.37 -47.42 -49.73
N ALA A 101 0.16 -47.17 -49.24
CA ALA A 101 -1.06 -47.69 -49.82
C ALA A 101 -2.05 -46.53 -49.91
N GLU A 102 -2.59 -46.28 -51.11
CA GLU A 102 -3.62 -45.28 -51.36
C GLU A 102 -4.97 -45.99 -51.45
N VAL A 103 -5.96 -45.49 -50.71
CA VAL A 103 -7.38 -45.85 -50.82
C VAL A 103 -8.16 -44.54 -50.60
N GLU A 104 -9.16 -44.30 -51.45
CA GLU A 104 -9.87 -43.02 -51.51
C GLU A 104 -11.02 -42.90 -50.50
N GLU A 105 -11.27 -41.64 -50.12
CA GLU A 105 -12.52 -41.01 -49.64
C GLU A 105 -13.54 -41.77 -48.78
N ALA A 106 -13.73 -41.27 -47.56
CA ALA A 106 -15.05 -40.95 -47.01
C ALA A 106 -14.94 -39.77 -46.03
N GLU A 107 -15.90 -38.84 -46.04
CA GLU A 107 -15.84 -37.58 -45.29
C GLU A 107 -16.18 -37.75 -43.79
N ASN A 108 -15.51 -36.98 -42.92
CA ASN A 108 -16.11 -36.34 -41.74
C ASN A 108 -15.17 -35.27 -41.15
N GLU A 109 -15.70 -34.08 -40.83
CA GLU A 109 -14.93 -33.02 -40.16
C GLU A 109 -14.88 -33.22 -38.64
N ASP A 110 -13.69 -33.51 -38.09
CA ASP A 110 -13.38 -33.36 -36.66
C ASP A 110 -12.29 -32.29 -36.52
N THR A 111 -12.69 -31.05 -36.22
CA THR A 111 -11.83 -29.86 -36.14
C THR A 111 -10.99 -29.84 -34.87
N ARG A 112 -10.04 -30.78 -34.77
CA ARG A 112 -9.11 -30.88 -33.64
C ARG A 112 -8.17 -29.68 -33.57
N GLU A 113 -8.47 -28.78 -32.63
CA GLU A 113 -7.61 -27.65 -32.27
C GLU A 113 -6.15 -28.09 -32.04
N THR A 114 -5.26 -27.73 -32.97
CA THR A 114 -3.85 -28.04 -32.86
C THR A 114 -3.20 -27.10 -31.84
N LYS A 115 -3.11 -27.57 -30.59
CA LYS A 115 -2.43 -26.85 -29.49
C LYS A 115 -1.04 -26.37 -29.90
N VAL A 116 -0.93 -25.06 -30.19
CA VAL A 116 0.29 -24.41 -30.64
C VAL A 116 1.41 -24.62 -29.61
N LYS A 117 2.40 -25.44 -29.97
CA LYS A 117 3.58 -25.67 -29.13
C LYS A 117 4.44 -24.40 -29.13
N ARG A 118 4.31 -23.62 -28.04
CA ARG A 118 5.06 -22.37 -27.82
C ARG A 118 6.55 -22.54 -28.14
N LYS A 119 7.08 -21.68 -29.02
CA LYS A 119 8.52 -21.47 -29.19
C LYS A 119 9.08 -20.96 -27.87
N ARG A 120 10.08 -21.65 -27.31
CA ARG A 120 10.77 -21.23 -26.08
C ARG A 120 11.70 -20.07 -26.45
N LYS A 121 11.59 -18.91 -25.78
CA LYS A 121 12.41 -17.73 -26.10
C LYS A 121 13.90 -18.07 -26.17
N THR A 122 14.61 -17.52 -27.16
CA THR A 122 16.04 -17.77 -27.39
C THR A 122 16.90 -17.23 -26.24
N LYS A 123 18.21 -17.48 -26.31
CA LYS A 123 19.16 -16.89 -25.35
C LYS A 123 19.25 -15.38 -25.58
N GLU A 124 19.39 -14.93 -26.84
CA GLU A 124 19.47 -13.50 -27.16
C GLU A 124 18.16 -12.75 -26.84
N GLU A 125 16.99 -13.32 -27.12
CA GLU A 125 15.69 -12.71 -26.77
C GLU A 125 15.58 -12.44 -25.26
N LYS A 126 16.12 -13.33 -24.42
CA LYS A 126 16.15 -13.14 -22.96
C LYS A 126 17.23 -12.17 -22.51
N GLU A 127 18.41 -12.18 -23.14
CA GLU A 127 19.49 -11.26 -22.78
C GLU A 127 19.15 -9.83 -23.20
N ALA A 128 18.40 -9.63 -24.29
CA ALA A 128 17.78 -8.37 -24.65
C ALA A 128 16.69 -7.94 -23.66
N GLU A 129 15.81 -8.85 -23.21
CA GLU A 129 14.82 -8.55 -22.15
C GLU A 129 15.45 -8.30 -20.77
N MET A 130 16.73 -8.62 -20.57
CA MET A 130 17.49 -8.35 -19.34
C MET A 130 18.24 -7.02 -19.39
N LEU A 131 18.34 -6.34 -20.54
CA LEU A 131 18.88 -4.98 -20.62
C LEU A 131 17.91 -4.00 -19.92
N PRO A 132 18.41 -2.98 -19.20
CA PRO A 132 17.53 -1.94 -18.65
C PRO A 132 16.84 -1.11 -19.74
N LEU A 133 15.54 -0.87 -19.56
CA LEU A 133 14.72 0.02 -20.39
C LEU A 133 15.12 1.50 -20.19
N ALA A 134 15.65 1.82 -19.01
CA ALA A 134 16.29 3.09 -18.70
C ALA A 134 17.47 2.86 -17.74
N ALA A 135 18.51 3.68 -17.84
CA ALA A 135 19.60 3.68 -16.88
C ALA A 135 19.15 4.27 -15.53
N ARG A 136 19.66 3.75 -14.42
CA ARG A 136 19.44 4.31 -13.09
C ARG A 136 20.25 5.60 -12.91
N THR A 137 19.61 6.65 -12.39
CA THR A 137 20.30 7.89 -12.03
C THR A 137 20.81 7.75 -10.60
N VAL A 138 21.91 7.00 -10.43
CA VAL A 138 22.53 6.76 -9.11
C VAL A 138 23.08 8.07 -8.56
N GLY A 139 22.91 8.30 -7.25
CA GLY A 139 23.26 9.58 -6.60
C GLY A 139 22.24 10.71 -6.81
N HIS A 140 21.12 10.45 -7.49
CA HIS A 140 20.00 11.39 -7.54
C HIS A 140 19.39 11.62 -6.14
N LYS A 141 18.95 12.85 -5.87
CA LYS A 141 18.38 13.23 -4.56
C LYS A 141 17.06 12.54 -4.22
N LEU A 142 16.24 12.28 -5.24
CA LEU A 142 14.94 11.61 -5.10
C LEU A 142 15.09 10.14 -5.47
N PHE A 143 14.61 9.26 -4.60
CA PHE A 143 14.66 7.81 -4.81
C PHE A 143 13.35 7.35 -5.46
N ILE A 144 13.23 7.62 -6.77
CA ILE A 144 12.03 7.35 -7.56
C ILE A 144 12.02 5.89 -8.04
N GLY A 145 10.84 5.26 -8.09
CA GLY A 145 10.65 3.94 -8.72
C GLY A 145 9.19 3.54 -8.82
N ALA A 146 8.89 2.23 -8.72
CA ALA A 146 7.54 1.70 -8.91
C ALA A 146 7.23 0.47 -8.02
N HIS A 147 5.96 0.08 -7.92
CA HIS A 147 5.55 -1.18 -7.28
C HIS A 147 5.81 -2.38 -8.20
N VAL A 148 7.05 -2.88 -8.19
CA VAL A 148 7.50 -3.95 -9.09
C VAL A 148 7.06 -5.35 -8.67
N SER A 149 7.04 -6.26 -9.63
CA SER A 149 6.68 -7.67 -9.39
C SER A 149 7.80 -8.46 -8.72
N SER A 150 7.44 -9.22 -7.68
CA SER A 150 8.25 -10.23 -7.00
C SER A 150 8.02 -11.65 -7.54
N ALA A 151 7.36 -11.79 -8.69
CA ALA A 151 7.01 -13.09 -9.27
C ALA A 151 8.26 -13.96 -9.52
N GLY A 152 8.23 -15.20 -9.01
CA GLY A 152 9.37 -16.12 -9.03
C GLY A 152 10.32 -16.00 -7.83
N GLY A 153 10.15 -14.99 -6.97
CA GLY A 153 10.96 -14.78 -5.77
C GLY A 153 11.30 -13.30 -5.54
N VAL A 154 11.46 -12.90 -4.28
CA VAL A 154 11.85 -11.51 -3.94
C VAL A 154 13.17 -11.02 -4.57
N PRO A 155 14.19 -11.85 -4.87
CA PRO A 155 15.37 -11.37 -5.61
C PRO A 155 15.04 -10.72 -6.96
N ASN A 156 13.96 -11.16 -7.62
CA ASN A 156 13.53 -10.65 -8.92
C ASN A 156 12.97 -9.23 -8.85
N ALA A 157 12.55 -8.77 -7.67
CA ALA A 157 12.05 -7.40 -7.49
C ALA A 157 13.18 -6.37 -7.70
N ILE A 158 14.38 -6.60 -7.16
CA ILE A 158 15.56 -5.77 -7.42
C ILE A 158 15.85 -5.70 -8.92
N GLN A 159 15.82 -6.85 -9.61
CA GLN A 159 16.11 -6.91 -11.05
C GLN A 159 15.05 -6.19 -11.89
N ASN A 160 13.76 -6.34 -11.54
CA ASN A 160 12.68 -5.58 -12.16
C ASN A 160 12.81 -4.07 -11.93
N SER A 161 13.24 -3.65 -10.74
CA SER A 161 13.47 -2.24 -10.39
C SER A 161 14.64 -1.63 -11.18
N VAL A 162 15.78 -2.34 -11.22
CA VAL A 162 16.95 -1.94 -12.02
C VAL A 162 16.61 -1.88 -13.52
N HIS A 163 15.79 -2.80 -14.02
CA HIS A 163 15.35 -2.85 -15.42
C HIS A 163 14.49 -1.64 -15.84
N ILE A 164 13.71 -1.03 -14.93
CA ILE A 164 12.97 0.21 -15.23
C ILE A 164 13.77 1.49 -14.90
N GLY A 165 15.03 1.40 -14.47
CA GLY A 165 15.85 2.56 -14.12
C GLY A 165 15.54 3.17 -12.75
N ALA A 166 14.83 2.46 -11.87
CA ALA A 166 14.40 2.94 -10.56
C ALA A 166 15.49 2.86 -9.47
N ASN A 167 15.37 3.73 -8.46
CA ASN A 167 16.22 3.82 -7.26
C ASN A 167 15.51 3.44 -5.95
N ALA A 168 14.17 3.39 -5.93
CA ALA A 168 13.38 2.75 -4.88
C ALA A 168 12.38 1.77 -5.51
N PHE A 169 11.69 0.95 -4.71
CA PHE A 169 10.51 0.21 -5.18
C PHE A 169 9.62 -0.29 -4.04
N ALA A 170 8.36 -0.55 -4.37
CA ALA A 170 7.48 -1.39 -3.57
C ALA A 170 7.37 -2.80 -4.18
N LEU A 171 6.92 -3.77 -3.36
CA LEU A 171 6.64 -5.15 -3.77
C LEU A 171 5.66 -5.81 -2.80
N PHE A 172 4.94 -6.83 -3.25
CA PHE A 172 4.32 -7.80 -2.34
C PHE A 172 5.35 -8.88 -1.98
N LEU A 173 5.55 -9.16 -0.68
CA LEU A 173 6.49 -10.19 -0.19
C LEU A 173 6.02 -11.62 -0.48
N LYS A 174 4.70 -11.79 -0.60
CA LYS A 174 3.95 -13.03 -0.88
C LYS A 174 2.68 -12.68 -1.66
N SER A 175 1.93 -13.66 -2.15
CA SER A 175 0.77 -13.33 -3.00
C SER A 175 -0.36 -12.68 -2.18
N GLN A 176 -0.67 -11.43 -2.48
CA GLN A 176 -1.73 -10.63 -1.85
C GLN A 176 -3.14 -11.22 -1.96
N ARG A 177 -3.33 -12.31 -2.71
CA ARG A 177 -4.62 -12.95 -3.01
C ARG A 177 -4.95 -14.17 -2.15
N LYS A 178 -4.09 -14.53 -1.18
CA LYS A 178 -4.24 -15.71 -0.31
C LYS A 178 -3.71 -15.44 1.11
N TRP A 179 -4.19 -16.22 2.07
CA TRP A 179 -3.72 -16.19 3.46
C TRP A 179 -2.48 -17.08 3.70
N ALA A 180 -2.50 -18.33 3.24
CA ALA A 180 -1.43 -19.29 3.45
C ALA A 180 -0.37 -19.21 2.34
N HIS A 181 0.91 -19.15 2.74
CA HIS A 181 2.10 -19.07 1.88
C HIS A 181 3.20 -19.98 2.44
N PRO A 182 4.12 -20.49 1.60
CA PRO A 182 5.33 -21.13 2.11
C PRO A 182 6.23 -20.13 2.83
N ASP A 183 7.09 -20.64 3.71
CA ASP A 183 8.17 -19.86 4.33
C ASP A 183 9.07 -19.21 3.28
N LEU A 184 9.64 -18.06 3.62
CA LEU A 184 10.64 -17.41 2.77
C LEU A 184 11.91 -18.27 2.72
N SER A 185 12.27 -18.78 1.54
CA SER A 185 13.45 -19.63 1.37
C SER A 185 14.74 -18.86 1.60
N GLU A 186 15.75 -19.54 2.12
CA GLU A 186 17.05 -18.92 2.41
C GLU A 186 17.78 -18.50 1.12
N GLU A 187 17.64 -19.27 0.04
CA GLU A 187 18.08 -18.91 -1.31
C GLU A 187 17.51 -17.55 -1.76
N HIS A 188 16.23 -17.27 -1.48
CA HIS A 188 15.61 -15.99 -1.80
C HIS A 188 16.08 -14.86 -0.86
N CYS A 189 16.47 -15.14 0.38
CA CYS A 189 17.07 -14.14 1.27
C CYS A 189 18.46 -13.75 0.77
N LEU A 190 19.33 -14.74 0.54
CA LEU A 190 20.69 -14.55 0.05
C LEU A 190 20.70 -13.83 -1.31
N GLY A 191 19.92 -14.33 -2.29
CA GLY A 191 19.81 -13.70 -3.61
C GLY A 191 19.23 -12.29 -3.59
N PHE A 192 18.37 -11.95 -2.62
CA PHE A 192 17.88 -10.58 -2.45
C PHE A 192 19.00 -9.67 -1.91
N HIS A 193 19.71 -10.09 -0.86
CA HIS A 193 20.84 -9.34 -0.32
C HIS A 193 22.00 -9.19 -1.31
N ASP A 194 22.30 -10.21 -2.12
CA ASP A 194 23.31 -10.13 -3.18
C ASP A 194 22.89 -9.16 -4.27
N ASN A 195 21.63 -9.19 -4.72
CA ASN A 195 21.12 -8.21 -5.67
C ASN A 195 21.12 -6.78 -5.08
N CYS A 196 20.81 -6.60 -3.78
CA CYS A 196 20.91 -5.30 -3.10
C CYS A 196 22.35 -4.76 -3.13
N ARG A 197 23.33 -5.57 -2.70
CA ARG A 197 24.76 -5.22 -2.71
C ARG A 197 25.27 -4.92 -4.12
N LYS A 198 25.00 -5.81 -5.07
CA LYS A 198 25.44 -5.70 -6.48
C LYS A 198 24.94 -4.44 -7.17
N HIS A 199 23.78 -3.95 -6.76
CA HIS A 199 23.13 -2.78 -7.36
C HIS A 199 23.08 -1.57 -6.44
N ASP A 200 23.86 -1.50 -5.35
CA ASP A 200 23.87 -0.36 -4.43
C ASP A 200 22.45 0.12 -4.03
N TYR A 201 21.71 -0.82 -3.43
CA TYR A 201 20.35 -0.62 -2.94
C TYR A 201 20.34 -0.71 -1.41
N ASP A 202 20.09 0.41 -0.74
CA ASP A 202 19.77 0.42 0.70
C ASP A 202 18.33 -0.08 0.90
N GLN A 203 18.17 -1.39 1.11
CA GLN A 203 16.87 -2.00 1.36
C GLN A 203 16.24 -1.59 2.70
N GLY A 204 16.99 -0.93 3.58
CA GLY A 204 16.48 -0.34 4.82
C GLY A 204 15.79 1.02 4.61
N LYS A 205 16.04 1.70 3.47
CA LYS A 205 15.43 3.01 3.15
C LYS A 205 14.57 3.01 1.89
N HIS A 206 14.98 2.30 0.85
CA HIS A 206 14.42 2.47 -0.51
C HIS A 206 13.59 1.26 -0.99
N VAL A 207 13.27 0.33 -0.09
CA VAL A 207 12.36 -0.79 -0.36
C VAL A 207 11.19 -0.72 0.61
N VAL A 208 9.98 -0.61 0.06
CA VAL A 208 8.74 -0.39 0.83
C VAL A 208 7.72 -1.46 0.43
N PRO A 209 7.74 -2.68 1.01
CA PRO A 209 6.81 -3.71 0.65
C PRO A 209 5.40 -3.36 1.11
N HIS A 210 4.41 -3.73 0.28
CA HIS A 210 3.01 -3.43 0.52
C HIS A 210 2.31 -4.63 1.18
N GLY A 211 1.49 -4.37 2.19
CA GLY A 211 0.62 -5.37 2.80
C GLY A 211 -0.52 -5.81 1.88
N SER A 212 -1.01 -7.04 2.06
CA SER A 212 -2.16 -7.55 1.30
C SER A 212 -3.43 -6.76 1.62
N TYR A 213 -4.20 -6.39 0.59
CA TYR A 213 -5.54 -5.80 0.73
C TYR A 213 -6.57 -6.69 1.46
N LEU A 214 -6.24 -7.96 1.74
CA LEU A 214 -7.05 -8.84 2.59
C LEU A 214 -6.85 -8.54 4.09
N VAL A 215 -5.71 -7.98 4.47
CA VAL A 215 -5.36 -7.64 5.86
C VAL A 215 -6.10 -6.39 6.28
N ASN A 216 -6.95 -6.50 7.30
CA ASN A 216 -7.59 -5.38 7.97
C ASN A 216 -7.36 -5.50 9.49
N LEU A 217 -6.29 -4.88 9.98
CA LEU A 217 -5.91 -4.94 11.40
C LEU A 217 -6.89 -4.21 12.32
N ALA A 218 -7.79 -3.38 11.78
CA ALA A 218 -8.88 -2.73 12.49
C ALA A 218 -10.10 -3.67 12.74
N HIS A 219 -10.03 -4.94 12.33
CA HIS A 219 -11.09 -5.91 12.63
C HIS A 219 -11.29 -6.12 14.14
N THR A 220 -12.53 -5.88 14.58
CA THR A 220 -13.05 -6.14 15.93
C THR A 220 -13.59 -7.57 16.09
N ASP A 221 -13.99 -8.24 15.01
CA ASP A 221 -14.25 -9.69 15.02
C ASP A 221 -12.94 -10.45 15.28
N LYS A 222 -12.92 -11.30 16.32
CA LYS A 222 -11.69 -11.94 16.78
C LYS A 222 -11.07 -12.84 15.70
N ALA A 223 -11.86 -13.67 15.03
CA ALA A 223 -11.33 -14.65 14.07
C ALA A 223 -10.70 -13.96 12.84
N ARG A 224 -11.32 -12.89 12.33
CA ARG A 224 -10.75 -12.06 11.26
C ARG A 224 -9.55 -11.24 11.74
N SER A 225 -9.58 -10.72 12.97
CA SER A 225 -8.46 -9.97 13.56
C SER A 225 -7.22 -10.86 13.74
N ASP A 226 -7.40 -12.07 14.27
CA ASP A 226 -6.34 -13.08 14.39
C ASP A 226 -5.75 -13.42 13.01
N GLN A 227 -6.60 -13.74 12.02
CA GLN A 227 -6.16 -14.09 10.66
C GLN A 227 -5.40 -12.93 9.96
N ALA A 228 -5.89 -11.70 10.11
CA ALA A 228 -5.21 -10.51 9.59
C ALA A 228 -3.87 -10.26 10.30
N TYR A 229 -3.83 -10.44 11.62
CA TYR A 229 -2.64 -10.25 12.44
C TYR A 229 -1.53 -11.24 12.10
N GLU A 230 -1.81 -12.56 12.06
CA GLU A 230 -0.78 -13.56 11.75
C GLU A 230 -0.20 -13.37 10.33
N SER A 231 -1.05 -13.00 9.35
CA SER A 231 -0.60 -12.66 8.00
C SER A 231 0.31 -11.42 7.97
N HIS A 232 -0.01 -10.40 8.76
CA HIS A 232 0.81 -9.19 8.89
C HIS A 232 2.14 -9.47 9.59
N LEU A 233 2.12 -10.23 10.68
CA LEU A 233 3.30 -10.59 11.46
C LEU A 233 4.32 -11.42 10.66
N ASP A 234 3.84 -12.35 9.82
CA ASP A 234 4.67 -13.08 8.86
C ASP A 234 5.32 -12.14 7.81
N ASP A 235 4.63 -11.09 7.35
CA ASP A 235 5.25 -10.11 6.45
C ASP A 235 6.33 -9.26 7.14
N LEU A 236 6.11 -8.83 8.38
CA LEU A 236 7.14 -8.11 9.14
C LEU A 236 8.36 -9.00 9.37
N LYS A 237 8.17 -10.27 9.77
CA LYS A 237 9.27 -11.24 9.95
C LYS A 237 10.00 -11.54 8.63
N ARG A 238 9.32 -11.46 7.48
CA ARG A 238 9.96 -11.49 6.14
C ARG A 238 10.75 -10.22 5.85
N CYS A 239 10.27 -9.04 6.22
CA CYS A 239 11.04 -7.79 6.12
C CYS A 239 12.35 -7.89 6.91
N GLU A 240 12.30 -8.34 8.16
CA GLU A 240 13.49 -8.49 9.02
C GLU A 240 14.53 -9.45 8.40
N ARG A 241 14.10 -10.61 7.90
CA ARG A 241 14.99 -11.56 7.19
C ARG A 241 15.55 -11.04 5.86
N LEU A 242 14.95 -10.00 5.28
CA LEU A 242 15.43 -9.32 4.08
C LEU A 242 16.20 -8.03 4.41
N GLY A 243 16.34 -7.67 5.69
CA GLY A 243 16.93 -6.41 6.15
C GLY A 243 16.13 -5.16 5.79
N ILE A 244 14.86 -5.32 5.41
CA ILE A 244 13.93 -4.25 5.04
C ILE A 244 13.36 -3.62 6.31
N LYS A 245 13.33 -2.28 6.38
CA LYS A 245 12.88 -1.54 7.57
C LYS A 245 11.59 -0.73 7.38
N LEU A 246 11.07 -0.59 6.17
CA LEU A 246 9.79 0.07 5.90
C LEU A 246 8.78 -1.00 5.46
N TYR A 247 7.52 -0.91 5.87
CA TYR A 247 6.44 -1.79 5.40
C TYR A 247 5.10 -1.05 5.41
N ASN A 248 4.46 -0.94 4.24
CA ASN A 248 3.27 -0.12 4.04
C ASN A 248 1.96 -0.90 4.25
N ILE A 249 1.00 -0.31 4.95
CA ILE A 249 -0.37 -0.82 5.09
C ILE A 249 -1.41 0.29 4.86
N HIS A 250 -2.49 -0.08 4.19
CA HIS A 250 -3.76 0.62 4.37
C HIS A 250 -4.21 0.41 5.83
N PRO A 251 -4.60 1.46 6.59
CA PRO A 251 -5.09 1.32 7.96
C PRO A 251 -6.32 0.41 8.10
N GLY A 252 -7.08 0.23 7.03
CA GLY A 252 -8.16 -0.75 6.93
C GLY A 252 -9.55 -0.13 7.03
N ASN A 253 -10.51 -0.86 7.61
CA ASN A 253 -11.88 -0.37 7.73
C ASN A 253 -12.61 -0.86 8.98
N ASN A 254 -13.43 0.06 9.52
CA ASN A 254 -14.40 -0.16 10.57
C ASN A 254 -15.64 -0.89 10.00
N GLN A 255 -16.03 -2.01 10.61
CA GLN A 255 -17.22 -2.78 10.22
C GLN A 255 -18.38 -2.70 11.23
N CYS A 256 -18.18 -1.99 12.35
CA CYS A 256 -19.13 -1.92 13.47
C CYS A 256 -19.74 -0.53 13.70
N GLY A 257 -19.33 0.49 12.93
CA GLY A 257 -19.80 1.87 13.06
C GLY A 257 -18.99 2.73 14.03
N ASP A 258 -18.32 2.12 15.02
CA ASP A 258 -17.42 2.82 15.94
C ASP A 258 -16.00 2.99 15.35
N ARG A 259 -15.67 4.23 14.97
CA ARG A 259 -14.37 4.58 14.39
C ARG A 259 -13.25 4.56 15.43
N ALA A 260 -13.52 4.98 16.66
CA ALA A 260 -12.53 5.05 17.73
C ALA A 260 -12.12 3.64 18.19
N ALA A 261 -13.08 2.72 18.33
CA ALA A 261 -12.79 1.32 18.62
C ALA A 261 -11.97 0.64 17.51
N ALA A 262 -12.25 0.97 16.24
CA ALA A 262 -11.49 0.43 15.10
C ALA A 262 -10.04 0.96 15.07
N ILE A 263 -9.84 2.26 15.31
CA ILE A 263 -8.51 2.89 15.46
C ILE A 263 -7.73 2.28 16.64
N ALA A 264 -8.39 2.11 17.80
CA ALA A 264 -7.76 1.51 18.98
C ALA A 264 -7.39 0.03 18.76
N GLN A 265 -8.21 -0.74 18.04
CA GLN A 265 -7.93 -2.14 17.72
C GLN A 265 -6.80 -2.28 16.68
N LEU A 266 -6.71 -1.36 15.71
CA LEU A 266 -5.56 -1.24 14.81
C LEU A 266 -4.26 -0.94 15.59
N ALA A 267 -4.25 0.12 16.40
CA ALA A 267 -3.07 0.52 17.18
C ALA A 267 -2.63 -0.57 18.18
N LYS A 268 -3.59 -1.29 18.79
CA LYS A 268 -3.32 -2.47 19.63
C LYS A 268 -2.64 -3.60 18.85
N ASN A 269 -3.09 -3.89 17.63
CA ASN A 269 -2.48 -4.90 16.76
C ASN A 269 -1.08 -4.48 16.30
N ILE A 270 -0.87 -3.20 15.96
CA ILE A 270 0.45 -2.60 15.69
C ILE A 270 1.38 -2.75 16.91
N ASN A 271 0.91 -2.41 18.11
CA ASN A 271 1.68 -2.53 19.34
C ASN A 271 2.07 -3.98 19.66
N LYS A 272 1.17 -4.94 19.42
CA LYS A 272 1.47 -6.38 19.53
C LYS A 272 2.58 -6.77 18.54
N ALA A 273 2.43 -6.38 17.26
CA ALA A 273 3.42 -6.65 16.23
C ALA A 273 4.81 -6.05 16.54
N HIS A 274 4.85 -4.83 17.09
CA HIS A 274 6.08 -4.17 17.56
C HIS A 274 6.73 -4.88 18.75
N SER A 275 5.99 -5.67 19.53
CA SER A 275 6.56 -6.52 20.61
C SER A 275 7.07 -7.88 20.13
N GLU A 276 6.63 -8.33 18.95
CA GLU A 276 7.00 -9.62 18.34
C GLU A 276 8.01 -9.52 17.19
N THR A 277 8.53 -8.30 16.93
CA THR A 277 9.51 -7.95 15.89
C THR A 277 10.42 -6.82 16.38
N SER A 278 11.55 -6.57 15.74
CA SER A 278 12.58 -5.64 16.25
C SER A 278 12.75 -4.35 15.43
N SER A 279 12.76 -4.43 14.09
CA SER A 279 13.40 -3.40 13.25
C SER A 279 12.50 -2.69 12.22
N VAL A 280 11.29 -3.21 11.97
CA VAL A 280 10.41 -2.70 10.91
C VAL A 280 9.57 -1.52 11.41
N VAL A 281 9.61 -0.42 10.68
CA VAL A 281 8.71 0.74 10.78
C VAL A 281 7.48 0.45 9.94
N ILE A 282 6.31 0.41 10.58
CA ILE A 282 5.02 0.26 9.88
C ILE A 282 4.61 1.63 9.34
N LEU A 283 4.27 1.71 8.06
CA LEU A 283 3.77 2.92 7.42
C LEU A 283 2.25 2.82 7.26
N LEU A 284 1.54 3.81 7.77
CA LEU A 284 0.11 4.00 7.55
C LEU A 284 -0.09 4.82 6.28
N GLU A 285 -0.83 4.30 5.32
CA GLU A 285 -1.20 5.06 4.13
C GLU A 285 -2.46 5.89 4.34
N ASN A 286 -2.53 7.08 3.72
CA ASN A 286 -3.80 7.80 3.58
C ASN A 286 -4.68 7.17 2.49
N MET A 287 -6.00 7.22 2.63
CA MET A 287 -6.94 6.49 1.78
C MET A 287 -7.92 7.43 1.06
N ALA A 288 -8.20 7.16 -0.23
CA ALA A 288 -9.17 7.93 -1.02
C ALA A 288 -10.60 8.01 -0.45
N HIS A 289 -11.01 6.99 0.29
CA HIS A 289 -12.41 6.73 0.60
C HIS A 289 -12.83 7.29 1.96
N GLY A 290 -13.87 8.12 1.99
CA GLY A 290 -14.55 8.52 3.22
C GLY A 290 -15.45 7.41 3.81
N GLY A 291 -16.06 7.70 4.97
CA GLY A 291 -17.02 6.80 5.61
C GLY A 291 -16.38 5.79 6.57
N ASN A 292 -16.36 4.51 6.22
CA ASN A 292 -15.94 3.43 7.13
C ASN A 292 -14.48 3.00 6.99
N VAL A 293 -13.78 3.45 5.94
CA VAL A 293 -12.32 3.29 5.80
C VAL A 293 -11.61 4.16 6.84
N LEU A 294 -10.43 3.73 7.29
CA LEU A 294 -9.52 4.47 8.18
C LEU A 294 -8.31 4.99 7.39
N GLY A 295 -7.71 6.10 7.81
CA GLY A 295 -6.69 6.82 7.04
C GLY A 295 -7.29 7.76 5.99
N SER A 296 -8.62 7.94 6.00
CA SER A 296 -9.36 8.84 5.11
C SER A 296 -9.00 10.31 5.34
N THR A 297 -8.59 10.64 6.57
CA THR A 297 -8.13 11.98 6.95
C THR A 297 -6.83 11.89 7.75
N PHE A 298 -6.09 12.99 7.82
CA PHE A 298 -4.83 13.06 8.59
C PHE A 298 -5.05 12.84 10.10
N GLU A 299 -6.22 13.18 10.62
CA GLU A 299 -6.60 12.91 12.03
C GLU A 299 -6.68 11.42 12.34
N ASP A 300 -7.08 10.56 11.40
CA ASP A 300 -7.02 9.11 11.60
C ASP A 300 -5.57 8.66 11.83
N LEU A 301 -4.66 9.13 10.97
CA LEU A 301 -3.24 8.77 11.02
C LEU A 301 -2.63 9.25 12.33
N ARG A 302 -2.92 10.50 12.73
CA ARG A 302 -2.56 11.07 14.04
C ARG A 302 -3.06 10.20 15.19
N ASP A 303 -4.32 9.78 15.19
CA ASP A 303 -4.91 9.07 16.33
C ASP A 303 -4.39 7.62 16.43
N ILE A 304 -4.11 6.95 15.30
CA ILE A 304 -3.43 5.66 15.28
C ILE A 304 -1.97 5.79 15.77
N ILE A 305 -1.26 6.83 15.31
CA ILE A 305 0.10 7.13 15.77
C ILE A 305 0.12 7.46 17.26
N ALA A 306 -0.85 8.23 17.76
CA ALA A 306 -0.98 8.61 19.17
C ALA A 306 -1.12 7.38 20.08
N LEU A 307 -1.93 6.39 19.69
CA LEU A 307 -2.12 5.13 20.40
C LEU A 307 -1.01 4.08 20.16
N THR A 308 -0.11 4.30 19.20
CA THR A 308 1.05 3.42 18.96
C THR A 308 2.17 3.73 19.96
N THR A 309 2.66 2.72 20.68
CA THR A 309 3.59 2.88 21.82
C THR A 309 5.00 3.27 21.36
N ASN A 310 5.55 2.56 20.37
CA ASN A 310 6.86 2.90 19.79
C ASN A 310 6.68 3.88 18.63
N LYS A 311 6.98 5.16 18.87
CA LYS A 311 6.89 6.24 17.87
C LYS A 311 7.97 6.17 16.77
N GLU A 312 9.12 5.56 17.05
CA GLU A 312 10.20 5.42 16.06
C GLU A 312 9.87 4.38 14.98
N ARG A 313 8.98 3.43 15.31
CA ARG A 313 8.55 2.32 14.45
C ARG A 313 7.17 2.50 13.83
N ILE A 314 6.59 3.70 13.91
CA ILE A 314 5.40 4.08 13.13
C ILE A 314 5.75 5.24 12.20
N GLY A 315 5.11 5.29 11.03
CA GLY A 315 5.26 6.37 10.07
C GLY A 315 4.07 6.42 9.11
N VAL A 316 4.21 7.24 8.09
CA VAL A 316 3.19 7.47 7.06
C VAL A 316 3.78 7.31 5.66
N CYS A 317 3.00 6.70 4.77
CA CYS A 317 3.13 6.89 3.33
C CYS A 317 2.01 7.84 2.87
N ILE A 318 2.33 8.85 2.06
CA ILE A 318 1.28 9.64 1.40
C ILE A 318 1.14 9.23 -0.06
N ASP A 319 -0.02 8.71 -0.43
CA ASP A 319 -0.44 8.56 -1.81
C ASP A 319 -1.12 9.84 -2.33
N THR A 320 -0.64 10.34 -3.47
CA THR A 320 -1.12 11.59 -4.09
C THR A 320 -2.48 11.47 -4.76
N CYS A 321 -2.87 10.28 -5.24
CA CYS A 321 -4.21 10.03 -5.79
C CYS A 321 -5.24 9.90 -4.65
N HIS A 322 -4.91 9.22 -3.57
CA HIS A 322 -5.71 9.08 -2.35
C HIS A 322 -5.89 10.43 -1.67
N ALA A 323 -4.85 11.26 -1.57
CA ALA A 323 -4.96 12.62 -1.03
C ALA A 323 -5.96 13.45 -1.84
N PHE A 324 -5.81 13.45 -3.17
CA PHE A 324 -6.66 14.18 -4.10
C PHE A 324 -8.11 13.67 -4.14
N ALA A 325 -8.32 12.35 -4.06
CA ALA A 325 -9.64 11.73 -4.01
C ALA A 325 -10.32 11.90 -2.64
N GLY A 326 -9.55 12.02 -1.56
CA GLY A 326 -10.02 12.31 -0.21
C GLY A 326 -10.44 13.77 -0.01
N GLY A 327 -9.78 14.72 -0.69
CA GLY A 327 -10.11 16.16 -0.65
C GLY A 327 -8.93 17.09 -0.39
N TYR A 328 -7.70 16.58 -0.37
CA TYR A 328 -6.47 17.36 -0.22
C TYR A 328 -5.91 17.72 -1.61
N ASP A 329 -5.87 19.02 -1.94
CA ASP A 329 -5.48 19.47 -3.28
C ASP A 329 -3.95 19.69 -3.39
N LEU A 330 -3.37 19.24 -4.50
CA LEU A 330 -1.93 19.27 -4.78
C LEU A 330 -1.60 19.99 -6.10
N ARG A 331 -2.62 20.45 -6.85
CA ARG A 331 -2.50 20.88 -8.26
C ARG A 331 -1.75 22.19 -8.46
N SER A 332 -1.90 23.14 -7.54
CA SER A 332 -1.17 24.42 -7.55
C SER A 332 -0.11 24.45 -6.44
N PRO A 333 0.96 25.26 -6.56
CA PRO A 333 1.96 25.41 -5.51
C PRO A 333 1.35 25.84 -4.15
N SER A 334 0.32 26.68 -4.18
CA SER A 334 -0.39 27.14 -2.97
C SER A 334 -1.24 26.04 -2.32
N ALA A 335 -1.91 25.21 -3.13
CA ALA A 335 -2.70 24.08 -2.63
C ALA A 335 -1.77 22.99 -2.08
N PHE A 336 -0.73 22.63 -2.82
CA PHE A 336 0.30 21.69 -2.41
C PHE A 336 0.94 22.09 -1.07
N LYS A 337 1.38 23.36 -0.96
CA LYS A 337 1.92 23.92 0.28
C LYS A 337 0.93 23.79 1.43
N SER A 338 -0.32 24.25 1.25
CA SER A 338 -1.37 24.19 2.28
C SER A 338 -1.70 22.75 2.72
N THR A 339 -1.74 21.80 1.79
CA THR A 339 -1.95 20.38 2.11
C THR A 339 -0.83 19.80 2.97
N PHE A 340 0.44 20.09 2.65
CA PHE A 340 1.57 19.60 3.45
C PHE A 340 1.84 20.41 4.73
N GLU A 341 1.33 21.63 4.85
CA GLU A 341 1.27 22.36 6.12
C GLU A 341 0.22 21.74 7.06
N GLN A 342 -0.97 21.41 6.56
CA GLN A 342 -1.98 20.67 7.34
C GLN A 342 -1.49 19.27 7.76
N PHE A 343 -0.72 18.59 6.90
CA PHE A 343 -0.10 17.31 7.26
C PHE A 343 0.91 17.46 8.41
N ASP A 344 1.75 18.50 8.37
CA ASP A 344 2.73 18.78 9.43
C ASP A 344 2.06 19.22 10.75
N GLU A 345 0.98 20.01 10.68
CA GLU A 345 0.21 20.41 11.86
C GLU A 345 -0.52 19.22 12.52
N ILE A 346 -1.15 18.35 11.73
CA ILE A 346 -2.03 17.28 12.24
C ILE A 346 -1.24 16.01 12.60
N VAL A 347 -0.24 15.63 11.79
CA VAL A 347 0.54 14.39 11.95
C VAL A 347 1.99 14.71 12.33
N GLY A 348 2.60 15.67 11.65
CA GLY A 348 4.02 16.02 11.78
C GLY A 348 4.88 15.33 10.73
N PHE A 349 5.67 16.13 10.00
CA PHE A 349 6.50 15.68 8.88
C PHE A 349 7.56 14.65 9.33
N GLN A 350 7.94 14.63 10.61
CA GLN A 350 8.83 13.63 11.19
C GLN A 350 8.30 12.19 11.13
N TYR A 351 7.03 11.96 10.77
CA TYR A 351 6.47 10.62 10.51
C TYR A 351 6.44 10.23 9.03
N LEU A 352 6.66 11.14 8.08
CA LEU A 352 6.68 10.78 6.66
C LEU A 352 7.89 9.88 6.35
N ARG A 353 7.67 8.77 5.64
CA ARG A 353 8.72 7.78 5.31
C ARG A 353 8.69 7.31 3.86
N ALA A 354 7.60 7.52 3.14
CA ALA A 354 7.44 7.16 1.75
C ALA A 354 6.38 8.05 1.08
N MET A 355 6.39 8.08 -0.25
CA MET A 355 5.30 8.61 -1.07
C MET A 355 4.88 7.55 -2.08
N HIS A 356 3.58 7.38 -2.30
CA HIS A 356 3.07 6.81 -3.54
C HIS A 356 2.66 7.97 -4.47
N ILE A 357 3.19 7.98 -5.69
CA ILE A 357 3.14 9.15 -6.59
C ILE A 357 2.26 8.88 -7.80
N ASN A 358 0.96 8.79 -7.53
CA ASN A 358 -0.06 8.44 -8.51
C ASN A 358 -0.90 9.66 -8.93
N ASP A 359 -1.14 9.82 -10.23
CA ASP A 359 -2.14 10.76 -10.75
C ASP A 359 -3.54 10.13 -10.59
N SER A 360 -4.62 10.89 -10.71
CA SER A 360 -5.99 10.40 -10.53
C SER A 360 -6.77 10.36 -11.83
N LYS A 361 -7.27 9.19 -12.24
CA LYS A 361 -8.24 9.09 -13.34
C LYS A 361 -9.61 9.68 -12.97
N ALA A 362 -9.87 9.96 -11.69
CA ALA A 362 -11.12 10.51 -11.17
C ALA A 362 -10.97 11.98 -10.72
N PRO A 363 -12.04 12.79 -10.71
CA PRO A 363 -11.98 14.17 -10.24
C PRO A 363 -11.55 14.35 -8.78
N PHE A 364 -11.20 15.58 -8.41
CA PHE A 364 -10.94 16.00 -7.04
C PHE A 364 -12.09 15.65 -6.09
N ALA A 365 -11.79 15.24 -4.85
CA ALA A 365 -12.76 14.86 -3.81
C ALA A 365 -13.82 13.83 -4.27
N SER A 366 -13.47 12.96 -5.24
CA SER A 366 -14.40 11.99 -5.81
C SER A 366 -14.57 10.71 -4.99
N HIS A 367 -13.75 10.52 -3.96
CA HIS A 367 -13.65 9.30 -3.14
C HIS A 367 -13.50 8.01 -3.96
N ARG A 368 -12.68 8.07 -5.02
CA ARG A 368 -12.33 6.95 -5.89
C ARG A 368 -10.81 6.82 -6.00
N ASP A 369 -10.27 5.78 -5.39
CA ASP A 369 -9.00 5.19 -5.79
C ASP A 369 -9.13 4.73 -7.26
N LEU A 370 -8.39 5.40 -8.17
CA LEU A 370 -8.26 5.08 -9.59
C LEU A 370 -6.98 5.72 -10.17
N HIS A 371 -5.82 5.11 -9.97
CA HIS A 371 -4.52 5.67 -10.39
C HIS A 371 -4.41 5.90 -11.91
N ALA A 372 -3.83 7.03 -12.32
CA ALA A 372 -3.50 7.44 -13.69
C ALA A 372 -1.98 7.62 -13.84
N ASN A 373 -1.52 7.64 -15.09
CA ASN A 373 -0.13 7.93 -15.41
C ASN A 373 0.21 9.42 -15.16
N ILE A 374 1.46 9.70 -14.82
CA ILE A 374 1.96 11.04 -14.44
C ILE A 374 1.55 12.10 -15.46
N GLY A 375 0.80 13.10 -15.02
CA GLY A 375 0.35 14.23 -15.84
C GLY A 375 -0.85 13.95 -16.76
N THR A 376 -1.38 12.72 -16.77
CA THR A 376 -2.52 12.31 -17.61
C THR A 376 -3.87 12.36 -16.90
N GLY A 377 -3.89 12.41 -15.57
CA GLY A 377 -5.12 12.42 -14.79
C GLY A 377 -5.65 13.83 -14.50
N PHE A 378 -6.46 13.94 -13.44
CA PHE A 378 -7.01 15.19 -12.91
C PHE A 378 -6.08 15.91 -11.92
N LEU A 379 -5.00 15.25 -11.49
CA LEU A 379 -3.95 15.87 -10.68
C LEU A 379 -2.99 16.67 -11.58
N GLY A 380 -2.59 16.07 -12.71
CA GLY A 380 -1.85 16.75 -13.76
C GLY A 380 -0.38 17.06 -13.40
N LEU A 381 0.37 17.53 -14.41
CA LEU A 381 1.84 17.58 -14.32
C LEU A 381 2.37 18.53 -13.23
N LYS A 382 1.67 19.64 -12.96
CA LYS A 382 2.08 20.62 -11.95
C LYS A 382 2.16 20.06 -10.53
N ALA A 383 1.30 19.10 -10.16
CA ALA A 383 1.37 18.49 -8.83
C ALA A 383 2.66 17.70 -8.61
N PHE A 384 3.11 16.98 -9.64
CA PHE A 384 4.37 16.23 -9.60
C PHE A 384 5.58 17.15 -9.68
N HIS A 385 5.48 18.25 -10.43
CA HIS A 385 6.49 19.32 -10.42
C HIS A 385 6.66 19.92 -9.02
N ASN A 386 5.57 20.26 -8.32
CA ASN A 386 5.60 20.73 -6.93
C ASN A 386 6.33 19.72 -6.02
N LEU A 387 6.04 18.43 -6.19
CA LEU A 387 6.60 17.34 -5.39
C LEU A 387 8.11 17.15 -5.61
N VAL A 388 8.57 17.03 -6.87
CA VAL A 388 9.99 16.75 -7.16
C VAL A 388 10.92 17.96 -6.94
N ASN A 389 10.36 19.15 -6.73
CA ASN A 389 11.11 20.36 -6.42
C ASN A 389 11.03 20.79 -4.94
N ASP A 390 10.31 20.04 -4.10
CA ASP A 390 10.25 20.29 -2.66
C ASP A 390 11.29 19.42 -1.92
N SER A 391 12.29 20.10 -1.36
CA SER A 391 13.42 19.50 -0.63
C SER A 391 13.02 18.54 0.51
N ARG A 392 11.79 18.66 1.04
CA ARG A 392 11.30 17.80 2.13
C ARG A 392 11.10 16.32 1.73
N PHE A 393 11.06 16.03 0.42
CA PHE A 393 10.96 14.66 -0.11
C PHE A 393 12.32 14.09 -0.57
N GLU A 394 13.43 14.83 -0.41
CA GLU A 394 14.77 14.32 -0.69
C GLU A 394 15.12 13.14 0.24
N GLY A 395 15.72 12.08 -0.32
CA GLY A 395 16.04 10.85 0.42
C GLY A 395 14.85 9.92 0.70
N LEU A 396 13.61 10.30 0.41
CA LEU A 396 12.45 9.41 0.56
C LEU A 396 12.26 8.49 -0.67
N PRO A 397 11.78 7.25 -0.47
CA PRO A 397 11.27 6.41 -1.57
C PRO A 397 9.97 6.99 -2.13
N LEU A 398 9.97 7.29 -3.43
CA LEU A 398 8.82 7.79 -4.18
C LEU A 398 8.40 6.72 -5.20
N VAL A 399 7.23 6.11 -5.00
CA VAL A 399 6.82 4.87 -5.69
C VAL A 399 5.63 5.12 -6.62
N LEU A 400 5.79 4.82 -7.91
CA LEU A 400 4.71 4.73 -8.88
C LEU A 400 3.90 3.45 -8.66
N GLU A 401 2.59 3.59 -8.50
CA GLU A 401 1.62 2.49 -8.64
C GLU A 401 0.68 2.77 -9.82
N THR A 402 1.23 3.46 -10.82
CA THR A 402 0.56 3.91 -12.02
C THR A 402 0.24 2.72 -12.94
N PRO A 403 -0.87 2.78 -13.71
CA PRO A 403 -1.28 1.70 -14.60
C PRO A 403 -0.25 1.45 -15.70
N ILE A 404 -0.03 0.17 -16.02
CA ILE A 404 0.89 -0.26 -17.09
C ILE A 404 0.20 -1.06 -18.20
N GLU A 405 -1.14 -1.14 -18.20
CA GLU A 405 -1.89 -1.88 -19.21
C GLU A 405 -1.93 -1.11 -20.54
N VAL A 406 -1.38 -1.73 -21.59
CA VAL A 406 -1.35 -1.16 -22.94
C VAL A 406 -2.75 -1.05 -23.50
N ARG A 407 -3.06 0.08 -24.14
CA ARG A 407 -4.37 0.36 -24.75
C ARG A 407 -4.27 0.63 -26.24
N ASP A 408 -5.38 0.40 -26.94
CA ASP A 408 -5.55 0.77 -28.34
C ASP A 408 -5.87 2.28 -28.49
N GLU A 409 -5.96 2.75 -29.73
CA GLU A 409 -6.32 4.14 -30.08
C GLU A 409 -7.72 4.56 -29.59
N ASN A 410 -8.58 3.60 -29.25
CA ASN A 410 -9.94 3.79 -28.73
C ASN A 410 -9.99 3.72 -27.19
N GLY A 411 -8.84 3.52 -26.53
CA GLY A 411 -8.72 3.41 -25.07
C GLY A 411 -9.09 2.05 -24.47
N ASN A 412 -9.32 1.02 -25.29
CA ASN A 412 -9.57 -0.36 -24.86
C ASN A 412 -8.27 -1.05 -24.46
N LEU A 413 -8.34 -1.97 -23.50
CA LEU A 413 -7.19 -2.75 -23.02
C LEU A 413 -6.78 -3.80 -24.07
N ILE A 414 -5.54 -3.71 -24.56
CA ILE A 414 -4.95 -4.71 -25.47
C ILE A 414 -4.65 -5.97 -24.67
N LYS A 415 -4.93 -7.14 -25.27
CA LYS A 415 -4.67 -8.44 -24.65
C LYS A 415 -3.42 -9.13 -25.20
N ASP A 416 -2.78 -9.93 -24.37
CA ASP A 416 -1.68 -10.81 -24.74
C ASP A 416 -2.16 -12.14 -25.37
N GLU A 417 -1.22 -12.96 -25.83
CA GLU A 417 -1.46 -14.31 -26.39
C GLU A 417 -2.19 -15.29 -25.42
N LYS A 418 -2.43 -14.89 -24.17
CA LYS A 418 -3.06 -15.68 -23.12
C LYS A 418 -4.41 -15.08 -22.70
N GLY A 419 -4.88 -14.04 -23.39
CA GLY A 419 -6.13 -13.34 -23.11
C GLY A 419 -6.09 -12.44 -21.86
N LYS A 420 -4.91 -12.22 -21.27
CA LYS A 420 -4.71 -11.24 -20.18
C LYS A 420 -4.49 -9.84 -20.75
N GLU A 421 -4.69 -8.80 -19.95
CA GLU A 421 -4.20 -7.46 -20.29
C GLU A 421 -2.68 -7.48 -20.55
N LYS A 422 -2.25 -6.77 -21.58
CA LYS A 422 -0.84 -6.64 -21.97
C LYS A 422 -0.20 -5.52 -21.14
N GLU A 423 0.86 -5.83 -20.42
CA GLU A 423 1.64 -4.87 -19.61
C GLU A 423 2.81 -4.27 -20.43
N ASP A 424 3.09 -2.96 -20.29
CA ASP A 424 4.34 -2.32 -20.75
C ASP A 424 5.10 -1.69 -19.57
N LYS A 425 6.14 -2.39 -19.09
CA LYS A 425 7.05 -1.87 -18.04
C LYS A 425 7.80 -0.60 -18.45
N ALA A 426 7.92 -0.30 -19.74
CA ALA A 426 8.55 0.94 -20.18
C ALA A 426 7.67 2.18 -19.89
N ILE A 427 6.41 2.02 -19.48
CA ILE A 427 5.59 3.10 -18.92
C ILE A 427 6.28 3.66 -17.66
N TRP A 428 6.56 2.83 -16.65
CA TRP A 428 7.27 3.27 -15.45
C TRP A 428 8.67 3.81 -15.76
N ALA A 429 9.41 3.19 -16.68
CA ALA A 429 10.73 3.69 -17.08
C ALA A 429 10.65 5.11 -17.69
N ARG A 430 9.60 5.42 -18.45
CA ARG A 430 9.34 6.78 -18.98
C ARG A 430 8.86 7.73 -17.89
N GLU A 431 8.02 7.28 -16.96
CA GLU A 431 7.53 8.10 -15.84
C GLU A 431 8.63 8.47 -14.85
N ILE A 432 9.55 7.55 -14.54
CA ILE A 432 10.75 7.83 -13.73
C ILE A 432 11.58 8.95 -14.38
N LYS A 433 11.83 8.88 -15.69
CA LYS A 433 12.62 9.91 -16.40
C LYS A 433 11.88 11.22 -16.64
N LEU A 434 10.55 11.18 -16.73
CA LEU A 434 9.69 12.37 -16.67
C LEU A 434 9.83 13.07 -15.31
N LEU A 435 9.75 12.34 -14.21
CA LEU A 435 9.87 12.90 -12.87
C LEU A 435 11.28 13.44 -12.58
N GLU A 436 12.32 12.74 -13.03
CA GLU A 436 13.70 13.25 -12.98
C GLU A 436 13.87 14.54 -13.81
N SER A 437 13.27 14.64 -15.00
CA SER A 437 13.42 15.83 -15.86
C SER A 437 12.63 17.06 -15.37
N LEU A 438 11.65 16.90 -14.50
CA LEU A 438 10.92 18.00 -13.86
C LEU A 438 11.72 18.73 -12.76
N VAL A 439 12.83 18.16 -12.29
CA VAL A 439 13.69 18.78 -11.26
C VAL A 439 14.42 19.99 -11.85
N GLY A 440 14.17 21.18 -11.27
CA GLY A 440 14.73 22.45 -11.73
C GLY A 440 14.08 23.05 -12.99
N MET A 441 13.11 22.36 -13.61
CA MET A 441 12.39 22.87 -14.78
C MET A 441 11.44 24.03 -14.41
N GLY A 442 11.42 25.12 -15.20
CA GLY A 442 10.46 26.22 -14.99
C GLY A 442 9.05 25.85 -15.48
N THR A 443 8.01 26.12 -14.69
CA THR A 443 6.60 25.80 -15.06
C THR A 443 6.02 26.70 -16.14
N ASP A 444 6.72 27.80 -16.44
CA ASP A 444 6.49 28.77 -17.51
C ASP A 444 7.32 28.49 -18.78
N SER A 445 8.25 27.52 -18.72
CA SER A 445 9.08 27.16 -19.87
C SER A 445 8.26 26.50 -21.00
N GLU A 446 8.67 26.73 -22.24
CA GLU A 446 8.02 26.11 -23.41
C GLU A 446 8.02 24.58 -23.32
N GLU A 447 9.10 24.00 -22.80
CA GLU A 447 9.21 22.54 -22.59
C GLU A 447 8.17 22.03 -21.60
N PHE A 448 8.05 22.64 -20.41
CA PHE A 448 7.04 22.25 -19.43
C PHE A 448 5.61 22.40 -19.97
N LEU A 449 5.30 23.54 -20.59
CA LEU A 449 3.96 23.83 -21.12
C LEU A 449 3.58 22.88 -22.26
N LYS A 450 4.54 22.50 -23.11
CA LYS A 450 4.36 21.50 -24.18
C LYS A 450 4.13 20.10 -23.59
N LEU A 451 4.90 19.73 -22.58
CA LEU A 451 4.83 18.42 -21.91
C LEU A 451 3.52 18.25 -21.13
N GLU A 452 3.11 19.25 -20.35
CA GLU A 452 1.81 19.32 -19.67
C GLU A 452 0.66 19.17 -20.68
N LYS A 453 0.66 19.97 -21.74
CA LYS A 453 -0.39 19.94 -22.78
C LYS A 453 -0.43 18.58 -23.50
N GLN A 454 0.71 17.92 -23.70
CA GLN A 454 0.78 16.59 -24.31
C GLN A 454 0.16 15.52 -23.40
N LEU A 455 0.59 15.44 -22.14
CA LEU A 455 0.12 14.44 -21.18
C LEU A 455 -1.36 14.65 -20.83
N ALA A 456 -1.78 15.90 -20.64
CA ALA A 456 -3.18 16.25 -20.41
C ALA A 456 -4.09 15.82 -21.58
N ARG A 457 -3.62 15.92 -22.82
CA ARG A 457 -4.36 15.41 -24.00
C ARG A 457 -4.39 13.88 -24.05
N GLN A 458 -3.29 13.20 -23.72
CA GLN A 458 -3.21 11.73 -23.74
C GLN A 458 -4.23 11.07 -22.80
N GLY A 459 -4.42 11.61 -21.59
CA GLY A 459 -5.41 11.09 -20.64
C GLY A 459 -6.86 11.57 -20.84
N GLU A 460 -7.11 12.52 -21.76
CA GLU A 460 -8.43 13.10 -21.97
C GLU A 460 -9.56 12.09 -22.24
N PRO A 461 -9.36 11.03 -23.07
CA PRO A 461 -10.40 10.04 -23.34
C PRO A 461 -10.83 9.26 -22.09
N GLU A 462 -9.88 8.83 -21.25
CA GLU A 462 -10.17 8.07 -20.03
C GLU A 462 -10.81 8.97 -18.96
N ARG A 463 -10.33 10.22 -18.80
CA ARG A 463 -10.96 11.22 -17.91
C ARG A 463 -12.42 11.49 -18.31
N LYS A 464 -12.69 11.71 -19.60
CA LYS A 464 -14.04 11.92 -20.13
C LYS A 464 -14.93 10.70 -19.88
N ARG A 465 -14.45 9.50 -20.23
CA ARG A 465 -15.13 8.22 -20.01
C ARG A 465 -15.51 8.01 -18.55
N LEU A 466 -14.66 8.39 -17.60
CA LEU A 466 -14.90 8.23 -16.16
C LEU A 466 -15.83 9.29 -15.57
N MET A 467 -15.85 10.51 -16.10
CA MET A 467 -16.89 11.50 -15.78
C MET A 467 -18.25 11.05 -16.31
N GLU A 468 -18.36 10.61 -17.57
CA GLU A 468 -19.61 10.06 -18.11
C GLU A 468 -20.15 8.88 -17.29
N GLN A 469 -19.29 8.01 -16.76
CA GLN A 469 -19.69 6.95 -15.83
C GLN A 469 -20.16 7.50 -14.48
N GLN A 470 -19.49 8.52 -13.94
CA GLN A 470 -19.84 9.15 -12.67
C GLN A 470 -21.19 9.87 -12.75
N ASP A 471 -21.46 10.60 -13.82
CA ASP A 471 -22.71 11.36 -13.98
C ASP A 471 -23.89 10.41 -14.25
N ARG A 472 -23.70 9.37 -15.07
CA ARG A 472 -24.67 8.25 -15.20
C ARG A 472 -24.92 7.51 -13.88
N LYS A 473 -24.02 7.59 -12.89
CA LYS A 473 -24.22 7.06 -11.53
C LYS A 473 -25.00 8.05 -10.65
N LYS A 474 -24.61 9.34 -10.64
CA LYS A 474 -25.35 10.42 -9.95
C LYS A 474 -26.81 10.45 -10.36
N GLU A 475 -27.10 10.46 -11.67
CA GLU A 475 -28.46 10.41 -12.21
C GLU A 475 -29.27 9.22 -11.66
N LYS A 476 -28.67 8.03 -11.59
CA LYS A 476 -29.34 6.82 -11.08
C LYS A 476 -29.63 6.94 -9.59
N GLU A 477 -28.70 7.49 -8.81
CA GLU A 477 -28.87 7.73 -7.38
C GLU A 477 -29.93 8.81 -7.10
N GLU A 478 -29.99 9.88 -7.88
CA GLU A 478 -31.02 10.91 -7.80
C GLU A 478 -32.39 10.35 -8.19
N LYS A 479 -32.48 9.60 -9.30
CA LYS A 479 -33.71 8.92 -9.74
C LYS A 479 -34.16 7.86 -8.72
N ALA A 480 -33.25 7.25 -7.96
CA ALA A 480 -33.59 6.38 -6.83
C ALA A 480 -34.09 7.18 -5.62
N LYS A 481 -33.34 8.20 -5.16
CA LYS A 481 -33.73 9.10 -4.05
C LYS A 481 -35.11 9.73 -4.29
N ALA A 482 -35.41 10.16 -5.52
CA ALA A 482 -36.71 10.70 -5.91
C ALA A 482 -37.84 9.65 -5.85
N LYS A 483 -37.58 8.41 -6.30
CA LYS A 483 -38.55 7.30 -6.18
C LYS A 483 -38.82 6.94 -4.72
N ASP A 484 -37.80 6.89 -3.87
CA ASP A 484 -37.97 6.63 -2.43
C ASP A 484 -38.66 7.79 -1.70
N ALA A 485 -38.39 9.04 -2.09
CA ALA A 485 -39.12 10.20 -1.58
C ALA A 485 -40.62 10.14 -1.95
N LYS A 486 -40.94 9.79 -3.21
CA LYS A 486 -42.32 9.58 -3.66
C LYS A 486 -42.99 8.44 -2.88
N LYS A 487 -42.34 7.28 -2.77
CA LYS A 487 -42.82 6.10 -2.02
C LYS A 487 -43.01 6.38 -0.52
N LYS A 488 -42.19 7.25 0.08
CA LYS A 488 -42.35 7.75 1.46
C LYS A 488 -43.53 8.72 1.60
N ARG A 489 -43.79 9.58 0.60
CA ARG A 489 -44.98 10.45 0.57
C ARG A 489 -46.27 9.64 0.42
N GLU A 490 -46.31 8.68 -0.51
CA GLU A 490 -47.45 7.76 -0.72
C GLU A 490 -47.76 6.95 0.55
N LYS A 491 -46.74 6.39 1.21
CA LYS A 491 -46.91 5.71 2.52
C LYS A 491 -47.36 6.61 3.67
N LYS A 492 -47.20 7.93 3.58
CA LYS A 492 -47.78 8.88 4.56
C LYS A 492 -49.23 9.22 4.21
N GLY A 493 -49.54 9.46 2.93
CA GLY A 493 -50.91 9.72 2.47
C GLY A 493 -51.88 8.56 2.77
N GLY A 494 -51.44 7.32 2.57
CA GLY A 494 -52.24 6.11 2.82
C GLY A 494 -52.65 5.86 4.28
N LYS A 495 -52.21 6.68 5.25
CA LYS A 495 -52.69 6.61 6.65
C LYS A 495 -53.77 7.64 6.99
N GLY A 496 -54.18 8.50 6.05
CA GLY A 496 -55.16 9.58 6.28
C GLY A 496 -56.63 9.25 6.00
N GLN A 497 -56.98 8.01 5.62
CA GLN A 497 -58.34 7.66 5.12
C GLN A 497 -58.99 6.45 5.81
N GLN A 498 -58.74 6.23 7.11
CA GLN A 498 -59.44 5.20 7.91
C GLN A 498 -59.81 5.70 9.32
N SER A 499 -60.62 6.76 9.44
CA SER A 499 -61.16 7.20 10.74
C SER A 499 -62.44 8.07 10.68
N LEU A 500 -63.34 7.88 9.71
CA LEU A 500 -64.65 8.57 9.67
C LEU A 500 -65.79 7.65 9.19
N SER A 501 -66.22 6.74 10.06
CA SER A 501 -67.57 6.16 10.02
C SER A 501 -68.01 5.71 11.43
N PHE A 502 -69.32 5.60 11.64
CA PHE A 502 -70.02 5.44 12.94
C PHE A 502 -70.02 6.67 13.87
N GLY A 503 -71.23 7.07 14.32
CA GLY A 503 -71.43 8.20 15.24
C GLY A 503 -72.73 9.00 15.05
N LYS A 504 -73.89 8.35 14.85
CA LYS A 504 -75.17 9.04 14.57
C LYS A 504 -76.27 8.71 15.59
N LYS A 505 -76.51 9.58 16.58
CA LYS A 505 -77.77 9.71 17.34
C LYS A 505 -77.77 10.87 18.36
N LYS A 506 -78.80 11.72 18.27
CA LYS A 506 -79.34 12.65 19.30
C LYS A 506 -78.42 13.76 19.88
N ALA A 507 -78.91 14.95 20.25
CA ALA A 507 -80.20 15.59 19.92
C ALA A 507 -80.18 17.11 20.21
N GLU A 508 -81.02 17.82 19.46
CA GLU A 508 -81.88 18.97 19.87
C GLU A 508 -81.30 20.39 20.18
N GLU A 509 -82.21 21.35 19.91
CA GLU A 509 -82.34 22.77 20.27
C GLU A 509 -81.52 23.93 19.63
N SER A 510 -82.34 24.90 19.14
CA SER A 510 -82.20 26.36 19.00
C SER A 510 -81.10 27.01 18.13
N ASP A 511 -81.58 27.86 17.20
CA ASP A 511 -81.14 29.20 16.78
C ASP A 511 -79.64 29.54 16.57
N GLY A 512 -79.27 30.41 15.63
CA GLY A 512 -80.08 31.22 14.69
C GLY A 512 -79.51 32.64 14.57
N SER A 513 -79.32 33.13 13.33
CA SER A 513 -78.67 34.41 12.96
C SER A 513 -77.17 34.52 13.37
N ASP A 514 -76.36 35.46 12.87
CA ASP A 514 -76.15 36.07 11.54
C ASP A 514 -74.82 36.90 11.64
N LEU A 515 -74.54 37.79 10.69
CA LEU A 515 -73.60 38.92 10.77
C LEU A 515 -72.09 38.63 10.73
N SER A 516 -71.61 38.45 9.50
CA SER A 516 -70.80 39.47 8.78
C SER A 516 -69.66 40.26 9.45
N ASP A 517 -68.60 40.37 8.65
CA ASP A 517 -67.83 41.60 8.32
C ASP A 517 -66.54 41.94 9.09
N LEU A 518 -65.64 42.64 8.36
CA LEU A 518 -64.37 43.29 8.74
C LEU A 518 -63.36 42.46 9.59
N GLY A 519 -62.14 42.17 9.15
CA GLY A 519 -61.37 42.75 8.05
C GLY A 519 -60.63 44.02 8.50
N ASN A 520 -59.36 43.87 8.91
CA ASN A 520 -58.39 44.97 8.93
C ASN A 520 -56.95 44.42 8.88
N ASP A 521 -56.03 45.22 8.37
CA ASP A 521 -54.68 44.80 7.97
C ASP A 521 -53.58 45.05 9.01
N ASP A 522 -52.46 44.38 8.76
CA ASP A 522 -51.06 44.79 8.97
C ASP A 522 -50.41 44.98 10.37
N GLU A 523 -49.10 44.73 10.31
CA GLU A 523 -47.96 45.10 11.18
C GLU A 523 -48.18 45.53 12.65
N VAL A 524 -47.40 44.89 13.54
CA VAL A 524 -46.16 45.52 14.05
C VAL A 524 -45.17 44.47 14.57
N LYS A 525 -43.88 44.81 14.51
CA LYS A 525 -42.72 43.98 14.85
C LYS A 525 -42.57 43.68 16.35
N SER A 526 -42.04 42.50 16.66
CA SER A 526 -40.96 42.32 17.63
C SER A 526 -40.06 41.16 17.24
#